data_AF-A0A925BLL4-F1
#
_entry.id   AF-A0A925BLL4-F1
#
_cell.length_a   1.000
_cell.length_b   1.000
_cell.length_c   1.000
_cell.angle_alpha   90.00
_cell.angle_beta   90.00
_cell.angle_gamma   90.00
#
_symmetry.space_group_name_H-M   'P 1'
#
loop_
_entity.id
_entity.type
_entity.pdbx_description
1 polymer ?
#
loop_
_entity_poly.entity_id
_entity_poly.type
_entity_poly.pdbx_seq_one_letter_code
_entity_poly.pdbx_strand_id
1 'polypeptide(L)'
;MRRFLPVLVFLLAPGVPTVISADDTGPVKDVPELQILQNYVGAWDVEVTGNEFTKGEDTAHWILGGRFLEQSGFIVSDNGTNRLEITTLFTFDTTKKTYRSWSFLSTGATSQADMTWDAKTKTMTSVTQPNANGVRSTITADFSETGKEHWKFV
;
A
#
# COMPACT_ATOMS: atom_id res chain seq x y z
N MET A 1 -51.14 34.78 28.96
CA MET A 1 -50.57 33.41 28.89
C MET A 1 -49.32 33.45 28.01
N ARG A 2 -48.21 32.90 28.51
CA ARG A 2 -46.82 33.13 28.07
C ARG A 2 -46.52 32.53 26.69
N ARG A 3 -45.88 33.30 25.81
CA ARG A 3 -45.27 32.84 24.54
C ARG A 3 -43.91 32.19 24.85
N PHE A 4 -43.69 30.96 24.42
CA PHE A 4 -42.39 30.28 24.46
C PHE A 4 -41.64 30.55 23.16
N LEU A 5 -40.38 31.01 23.28
CA LEU A 5 -39.42 31.13 22.19
C LEU A 5 -38.48 29.91 22.27
N PRO A 6 -38.22 29.15 21.19
CA PRO A 6 -37.22 28.10 21.24
C PRO A 6 -35.83 28.72 21.08
N VAL A 7 -34.96 28.48 22.07
CA VAL A 7 -33.52 28.76 21.98
C VAL A 7 -32.88 27.61 21.22
N LEU A 8 -32.32 27.90 20.05
CA LEU A 8 -31.54 26.97 19.24
C LEU A 8 -30.10 26.95 19.78
N VAL A 9 -29.70 25.84 20.40
CA VAL A 9 -28.32 25.64 20.87
C VAL A 9 -27.52 25.00 19.72
N PHE A 10 -26.65 25.78 19.09
CA PHE A 10 -25.62 25.26 18.19
C PHE A 10 -24.49 24.65 19.04
N LEU A 11 -24.43 23.32 19.10
CA LEU A 11 -23.26 22.59 19.57
C LEU A 11 -22.16 22.69 18.51
N LEU A 12 -21.17 23.55 18.77
CA LEU A 12 -19.89 23.52 18.05
C LEU A 12 -19.16 22.24 18.45
N ALA A 13 -19.15 21.24 17.57
CA ALA A 13 -18.28 20.09 17.73
C ALA A 13 -16.81 20.56 17.59
N PRO A 14 -15.90 20.16 18.50
CA PRO A 14 -14.48 20.44 18.32
C PRO A 14 -13.99 19.72 17.06
N GLY A 15 -13.55 20.50 16.07
CA GLY A 15 -12.96 19.98 14.85
C GLY A 15 -11.69 19.19 15.19
N VAL A 16 -11.64 17.93 14.79
CA VAL A 16 -10.40 17.15 14.83
C VAL A 16 -9.43 17.81 13.85
N PRO A 17 -8.24 18.26 14.28
CA PRO A 17 -7.27 18.84 13.35
C PRO A 17 -6.84 17.76 12.36
N THR A 18 -7.10 17.99 11.07
CA THR A 18 -6.51 17.21 9.99
C THR A 18 -5.00 17.49 10.00
N VAL A 19 -4.22 16.55 10.52
CA VAL A 19 -2.76 16.61 10.40
C VAL A 19 -2.44 16.32 8.94
N ILE A 20 -2.21 17.36 8.15
CA ILE A 20 -1.61 17.23 6.83
C ILE A 20 -0.13 16.88 7.08
N SER A 21 0.22 15.61 6.90
CA SER A 21 1.61 15.16 6.92
C SER A 21 2.37 15.89 5.81
N ALA A 22 3.57 16.39 6.12
CA ALA A 22 4.34 17.26 5.23
C ALA A 22 4.81 16.59 3.93
N ASP A 23 4.65 15.26 3.79
CA ASP A 23 5.21 14.47 2.68
C ASP A 23 4.19 13.96 1.65
N ASP A 24 2.90 14.32 1.78
CA ASP A 24 1.83 13.78 0.91
C ASP A 24 1.71 14.49 -0.46
N THR A 25 2.84 15.01 -0.97
CA THR A 25 2.88 15.85 -2.17
C THR A 25 2.90 15.07 -3.49
N GLY A 26 2.82 13.74 -3.43
CA GLY A 26 2.96 12.86 -4.60
C GLY A 26 4.43 12.54 -4.96
N PRO A 27 4.66 11.84 -6.07
CA PRO A 27 6.01 11.47 -6.51
C PRO A 27 6.84 12.69 -6.90
N VAL A 28 8.16 12.58 -6.74
CA VAL A 28 9.09 13.57 -7.27
C VAL A 28 8.98 13.63 -8.80
N LYS A 29 8.90 14.85 -9.35
CA LYS A 29 8.53 15.11 -10.75
C LYS A 29 9.63 14.81 -11.77
N ASP A 30 10.88 14.69 -11.33
CA ASP A 30 12.04 14.43 -12.18
C ASP A 30 12.25 12.94 -12.48
N VAL A 31 11.45 12.05 -11.88
CA VAL A 31 11.41 10.61 -12.18
C VAL A 31 9.98 10.22 -12.57
N PRO A 32 9.57 10.42 -13.84
CA PRO A 32 8.20 10.19 -14.30
C PRO A 32 7.66 8.78 -14.04
N GLU A 33 8.54 7.77 -14.00
CA GLU A 33 8.18 6.38 -13.73
C GLU A 33 7.55 6.21 -12.34
N LEU A 34 7.91 7.04 -11.36
CA LEU A 34 7.28 6.99 -10.03
C LEU A 34 5.77 7.26 -10.07
N GLN A 35 5.26 7.92 -11.11
CA GLN A 35 3.82 8.16 -11.27
C GLN A 35 3.01 6.86 -11.32
N ILE A 36 3.60 5.75 -11.76
CA ILE A 36 2.94 4.44 -11.75
C ILE A 36 2.66 3.95 -10.33
N LEU A 37 3.53 4.25 -9.37
CA LEU A 37 3.33 3.85 -7.98
C LEU A 37 2.18 4.65 -7.30
N GLN A 38 1.67 5.70 -7.94
CA GLN A 38 0.48 6.41 -7.47
C GLN A 38 -0.75 5.49 -7.38
N ASN A 39 -0.79 4.39 -8.12
CA ASN A 39 -1.87 3.40 -8.04
C ASN A 39 -1.94 2.70 -6.67
N TYR A 40 -0.89 2.75 -5.85
CA TYR A 40 -0.89 2.20 -4.49
C TYR A 40 -1.37 3.21 -3.44
N VAL A 41 -1.37 4.52 -3.74
CA VAL A 41 -1.62 5.55 -2.72
C VAL A 41 -3.07 5.47 -2.23
N GLY A 42 -3.25 5.45 -0.92
CA GLY A 42 -4.56 5.37 -0.27
C GLY A 42 -4.64 4.22 0.72
N ALA A 43 -5.86 3.74 0.96
CA ALA A 43 -6.15 2.58 1.78
C ALA A 43 -6.83 1.52 0.91
N TRP A 44 -6.49 0.25 1.14
CA TRP A 44 -6.98 -0.86 0.34
C TRP A 44 -7.47 -2.01 1.22
N ASP A 45 -8.59 -2.60 0.80
CA ASP A 45 -8.96 -3.95 1.21
C ASP A 45 -8.13 -4.93 0.37
N VAL A 46 -7.34 -5.78 1.03
CA VAL A 46 -6.44 -6.72 0.34
C VAL A 46 -7.13 -8.08 0.24
N GLU A 47 -7.14 -8.66 -0.96
CA GLU A 47 -7.54 -10.05 -1.20
C GLU A 47 -6.32 -10.87 -1.64
N VAL A 48 -6.08 -12.03 -1.02
CA VAL A 48 -4.87 -12.83 -1.25
C VAL A 48 -5.22 -14.20 -1.79
N THR A 49 -4.50 -14.63 -2.82
CA THR A 49 -4.60 -15.98 -3.40
C THR A 49 -3.21 -16.61 -3.60
N GLY A 50 -3.17 -17.95 -3.60
CA GLY A 50 -1.93 -18.70 -3.88
C GLY A 50 -1.06 -18.99 -2.66
N ASN A 51 -1.51 -18.68 -1.44
CA ASN A 51 -0.85 -19.09 -0.19
C ASN A 51 -1.88 -19.34 0.93
N GLU A 52 -1.45 -19.40 2.19
CA GLU A 52 -2.31 -19.65 3.37
C GLU A 52 -3.10 -18.42 3.85
N PHE A 53 -2.74 -17.22 3.40
CA PHE A 53 -3.43 -15.97 3.71
C PHE A 53 -4.54 -15.72 2.68
N THR A 54 -5.59 -15.00 3.10
CA THR A 54 -6.77 -14.79 2.25
C THR A 54 -7.20 -13.34 2.12
N LYS A 55 -6.93 -12.51 3.14
CA LYS A 55 -7.37 -11.11 3.15
C LYS A 55 -6.52 -10.25 4.05
N GLY A 56 -6.66 -8.94 3.93
CA GLY A 56 -5.91 -7.97 4.70
C GLY A 56 -6.40 -6.56 4.51
N GLU A 57 -5.67 -5.62 5.07
CA GLU A 57 -5.82 -4.20 4.84
C GLU A 57 -4.44 -3.59 4.75
N ASP A 58 -4.27 -2.58 3.89
CA ASP A 58 -3.08 -1.77 3.87
C ASP A 58 -3.36 -0.31 3.56
N THR A 59 -2.32 0.49 3.76
CA THR A 59 -2.29 1.89 3.38
C THR A 59 -0.95 2.22 2.76
N ALA A 60 -0.93 3.08 1.76
CA ALA A 60 0.31 3.59 1.19
C ALA A 60 0.31 5.11 1.00
N HIS A 61 1.47 5.71 1.23
CA HIS A 61 1.69 7.15 1.09
C HIS A 61 3.13 7.44 0.67
N TRP A 62 3.34 8.64 0.12
CA TRP A 62 4.66 9.08 -0.30
C TRP A 62 5.47 9.54 0.91
N ILE A 63 6.76 9.19 0.92
CA ILE A 63 7.73 9.56 1.95
C ILE A 63 9.04 10.04 1.29
N LEU A 64 9.92 10.62 2.11
CA LEU A 64 11.26 11.04 1.67
C LEU A 64 11.20 11.98 0.44
N GLY A 65 10.32 12.97 0.48
CA GLY A 65 10.13 13.94 -0.59
C GLY A 65 9.58 13.34 -1.90
N GLY A 66 8.75 12.30 -1.82
CA GLY A 66 8.14 11.66 -2.99
C GLY A 66 9.08 10.74 -3.76
N ARG A 67 10.24 10.39 -3.18
CA ARG A 67 11.19 9.45 -3.83
C ARG A 67 10.83 7.99 -3.55
N PHE A 68 10.21 7.73 -2.42
CA PHE A 68 9.77 6.41 -2.00
C PHE A 68 8.29 6.45 -1.65
N LEU A 69 7.61 5.36 -1.96
CA LEU A 69 6.28 5.07 -1.44
C LEU A 69 6.44 4.05 -0.31
N GLU A 70 5.82 4.29 0.84
CA GLU A 70 5.70 3.31 1.91
C GLU A 70 4.28 2.75 1.91
N GLN A 71 4.15 1.43 1.87
CA GLN A 71 2.91 0.71 2.13
C GLN A 71 3.07 -0.06 3.43
N SER A 72 2.09 0.05 4.32
CA SER A 72 2.05 -0.72 5.57
C SER A 72 0.67 -1.32 5.74
N GLY A 73 0.62 -2.58 6.19
CA GLY A 73 -0.62 -3.31 6.35
C GLY A 73 -0.43 -4.67 7.00
N PHE A 74 -1.46 -5.50 6.89
CA PHE A 74 -1.44 -6.87 7.37
C PHE A 74 -2.28 -7.78 6.49
N ILE A 75 -1.97 -9.07 6.52
CA ILE A 75 -2.80 -10.14 5.93
C ILE A 75 -3.09 -11.22 6.98
N VAL A 76 -4.23 -11.90 6.84
CA VAL A 76 -4.70 -12.96 7.75
C VAL A 76 -5.09 -14.24 7.00
N SER A 77 -4.91 -15.39 7.65
CA SER A 77 -5.44 -16.67 7.19
C SER A 77 -6.96 -16.70 7.27
N ASP A 78 -7.59 -17.62 6.53
CA ASP A 78 -9.07 -17.73 6.46
C ASP A 78 -9.72 -17.93 7.84
N ASN A 79 -9.08 -18.73 8.69
CA ASN A 79 -9.50 -19.00 10.08
C ASN A 79 -9.11 -17.88 11.07
N GLY A 80 -8.40 -16.84 10.62
CA GLY A 80 -7.93 -15.72 11.44
C GLY A 80 -6.83 -16.04 12.45
N THR A 81 -6.25 -17.25 12.45
CA THR A 81 -5.23 -17.62 13.45
C THR A 81 -3.85 -17.07 13.15
N ASN A 82 -3.53 -16.89 11.86
CA ASN A 82 -2.26 -16.35 11.41
C ASN A 82 -2.47 -14.92 10.94
N ARG A 83 -1.67 -13.99 11.47
CA ARG A 83 -1.61 -12.59 11.05
C ARG A 83 -0.17 -12.24 10.73
N LEU A 84 0.06 -11.68 9.56
CA LEU A 84 1.35 -11.20 9.11
C LEU A 84 1.26 -9.70 8.89
N GLU A 85 2.10 -8.92 9.56
CA GLU A 85 2.20 -7.47 9.32
C GLU A 85 3.38 -7.22 8.40
N ILE A 86 3.21 -6.27 7.48
CA ILE A 86 4.14 -6.03 6.38
C ILE A 86 4.27 -4.52 6.19
N THR A 87 5.51 -4.05 6.13
CA THR A 87 5.85 -2.72 5.60
C THR A 87 6.71 -2.91 4.36
N THR A 88 6.35 -2.25 3.27
CA THR A 88 7.08 -2.29 2.00
C THR A 88 7.43 -0.89 1.53
N LEU A 89 8.69 -0.69 1.16
CA LEU A 89 9.15 0.51 0.47
C LEU A 89 9.23 0.24 -1.03
N PHE A 90 8.67 1.13 -1.84
CA PHE A 90 8.73 1.07 -3.30
C PHE A 90 9.47 2.28 -3.87
N THR A 91 10.18 2.07 -4.97
CA THR A 91 10.77 3.16 -5.76
C THR A 91 11.07 2.72 -7.19
N PHE A 92 11.56 3.64 -8.01
CA PHE A 92 12.13 3.35 -9.32
C PHE A 92 13.64 3.57 -9.31
N ASP A 93 14.41 2.56 -9.72
CA ASP A 93 15.86 2.62 -9.88
C ASP A 93 16.18 3.18 -11.28
N THR A 94 16.61 4.44 -11.34
CA THR A 94 16.89 5.14 -12.60
C THR A 94 18.10 4.60 -13.36
N THR A 95 19.01 3.92 -12.67
CA THR A 95 20.18 3.28 -13.29
C THR A 95 19.77 1.97 -13.95
N LYS A 96 19.03 1.12 -13.22
CA LYS A 96 18.57 -0.18 -13.70
C LYS A 96 17.31 -0.12 -14.56
N LYS A 97 16.61 1.01 -14.55
CA LYS A 97 15.30 1.24 -15.19
C LYS A 97 14.27 0.19 -14.77
N THR A 98 14.17 -0.06 -13.46
CA THR A 98 13.24 -1.04 -12.89
C THR A 98 12.64 -0.51 -11.60
N TYR A 99 11.39 -0.89 -11.32
CA TYR A 99 10.80 -0.68 -10.00
C TYR A 99 11.42 -1.65 -9.01
N ARG A 100 11.59 -1.21 -7.77
CA ARG A 100 12.17 -2.03 -6.70
C ARG A 100 11.33 -1.92 -5.46
N SER A 101 11.25 -3.02 -4.73
CA SER A 101 10.68 -3.04 -3.40
C SER A 101 11.58 -3.70 -2.37
N TRP A 102 11.40 -3.28 -1.12
CA TRP A 102 11.94 -3.93 0.07
C TRP A 102 10.81 -4.10 1.08
N SER A 103 10.52 -5.35 1.45
CA SER A 103 9.48 -5.66 2.43
C SER A 103 10.09 -6.15 3.73
N PHE A 104 9.48 -5.74 4.84
CA PHE A 104 9.83 -6.08 6.21
C PHE A 104 8.60 -6.68 6.87
N LEU A 105 8.73 -7.93 7.34
CA LEU A 105 7.61 -8.70 7.87
C LEU A 105 7.71 -8.76 9.40
N SER A 106 6.57 -8.86 10.09
CA SER A 106 6.52 -9.01 11.56
C SER A 106 7.23 -10.26 12.10
N THR A 107 7.53 -11.22 11.22
CA THR A 107 8.34 -12.41 11.52
C THR A 107 9.85 -12.11 11.59
N GLY A 108 10.27 -10.89 11.27
CA GLY A 108 11.67 -10.50 11.10
C GLY A 108 12.24 -10.87 9.73
N ALA A 109 11.46 -11.51 8.85
CA ALA A 109 11.86 -11.78 7.49
C ALA A 109 11.90 -10.49 6.66
N THR A 110 12.84 -10.43 5.72
CA THR A 110 12.96 -9.33 4.76
C THR A 110 13.00 -9.89 3.35
N SER A 111 12.42 -9.18 2.40
CA SER A 111 12.53 -9.53 0.98
C SER A 111 12.85 -8.29 0.14
N GLN A 112 13.42 -8.53 -1.03
CA GLN A 112 13.62 -7.52 -2.06
C GLN A 112 13.09 -8.07 -3.37
N ALA A 113 12.40 -7.25 -4.16
CA ALA A 113 11.98 -7.62 -5.50
C ALA A 113 12.32 -6.56 -6.54
N ASP A 114 12.51 -7.02 -7.77
CA ASP A 114 12.43 -6.18 -8.96
C ASP A 114 11.01 -6.31 -9.52
N MET A 115 10.44 -5.21 -10.00
CA MET A 115 9.02 -5.14 -10.35
C MET A 115 8.80 -4.57 -11.75
N THR A 116 7.72 -5.02 -12.38
CA THR A 116 7.31 -4.62 -13.73
C THR A 116 5.83 -4.29 -13.75
N TRP A 117 5.47 -3.15 -14.34
CA TRP A 117 4.10 -2.70 -14.49
C TRP A 117 3.52 -3.05 -15.86
N ASP A 118 2.32 -3.64 -15.87
CA ASP A 118 1.48 -3.77 -17.07
C ASP A 118 0.34 -2.74 -17.02
N ALA A 119 0.42 -1.73 -17.89
CA ALA A 119 -0.58 -0.67 -17.97
C ALA A 119 -1.94 -1.12 -18.51
N LYS A 120 -2.00 -2.22 -19.28
CA LYS A 120 -3.24 -2.75 -19.86
C LYS A 120 -4.09 -3.41 -18.79
N THR A 121 -3.47 -4.17 -17.90
CA THR A 121 -4.16 -4.90 -16.83
C THR A 121 -4.13 -4.16 -15.50
N LYS A 122 -3.35 -3.06 -15.40
CA LYS A 122 -3.08 -2.34 -14.15
C LYS A 122 -2.51 -3.26 -13.07
N THR A 123 -1.55 -4.09 -13.48
CA THR A 123 -0.95 -5.10 -12.62
C THR A 123 0.52 -4.81 -12.43
N MET A 124 0.97 -4.85 -11.18
CA MET A 124 2.38 -4.85 -10.83
C MET A 124 2.83 -6.28 -10.57
N THR A 125 3.86 -6.75 -11.27
CA THR A 125 4.48 -8.06 -11.05
C THR A 125 5.82 -7.89 -10.36
N SER A 126 5.97 -8.48 -9.18
CA SER A 126 7.18 -8.48 -8.36
C SER A 126 7.86 -9.84 -8.43
N VAL A 127 9.16 -9.86 -8.71
CA VAL A 127 9.98 -11.07 -8.67
C VAL A 127 11.05 -10.89 -7.60
N THR A 128 11.00 -11.73 -6.56
CA THR A 128 11.96 -11.61 -5.45
C THR A 128 13.38 -11.99 -5.89
N GLN A 129 14.36 -11.41 -5.21
CA GLN A 129 15.72 -11.92 -5.25
C GLN A 129 15.75 -13.37 -4.71
N PRO A 130 16.62 -14.23 -5.25
CA PRO A 130 16.69 -15.62 -4.82
C PRO A 130 17.03 -15.72 -3.33
N ASN A 131 16.33 -16.60 -2.62
CA ASN A 131 16.65 -16.92 -1.23
C ASN A 131 17.92 -17.78 -1.12
N ALA A 132 18.29 -18.22 0.09
CA ALA A 132 19.47 -19.06 0.33
C ALA A 132 19.49 -20.37 -0.47
N ASN A 133 18.33 -20.86 -0.93
CA ASN A 133 18.19 -22.05 -1.75
C ASN A 133 18.08 -21.75 -3.25
N GLY A 134 18.29 -20.49 -3.67
CA GLY A 134 18.18 -20.07 -5.07
C GLY A 134 16.75 -19.88 -5.58
N VAL A 135 15.73 -20.02 -4.73
CA VAL A 135 14.31 -19.95 -5.13
C VAL A 135 13.84 -18.50 -5.14
N ARG A 136 13.09 -18.14 -6.19
CA ARG A 136 12.39 -16.85 -6.32
C ARG A 136 10.89 -17.05 -6.18
N SER A 137 10.21 -16.02 -5.71
CA SER A 137 8.75 -15.94 -5.66
C SER A 137 8.26 -14.87 -6.62
N THR A 138 7.12 -15.13 -7.26
CA THR A 138 6.42 -14.13 -8.07
C THR A 138 5.13 -13.73 -7.39
N ILE A 139 4.92 -12.43 -7.26
CA ILE A 139 3.71 -11.85 -6.65
C ILE A 139 3.15 -10.84 -7.62
N THR A 140 1.85 -10.90 -7.90
CA THR A 140 1.16 -9.85 -8.65
C THR A 140 0.21 -9.07 -7.75
N ALA A 141 0.24 -7.75 -7.85
CA ALA A 141 -0.74 -6.84 -7.27
C ALA A 141 -1.57 -6.22 -8.39
N ASP A 142 -2.90 -6.38 -8.31
CA ASP A 142 -3.85 -5.88 -9.30
C ASP A 142 -4.77 -4.81 -8.68
N PHE A 143 -4.89 -3.68 -9.39
CA PHE A 143 -5.62 -2.47 -8.99
C PHE A 143 -6.80 -2.17 -9.92
N SER A 144 -7.36 -3.20 -10.56
CA SER A 144 -8.47 -3.03 -11.52
C SER A 144 -9.80 -2.70 -10.83
N GLU A 145 -9.97 -3.09 -9.57
CA GLU A 145 -11.14 -2.81 -8.74
C GLU A 145 -10.86 -1.64 -7.78
N THR A 146 -11.81 -0.72 -7.63
CA THR A 146 -11.63 0.46 -6.77
C THR A 146 -11.68 0.06 -5.29
N GLY A 147 -10.66 0.47 -4.53
CA GLY A 147 -10.57 0.19 -3.09
C GLY A 147 -10.11 -1.22 -2.76
N LYS A 148 -9.77 -2.05 -3.75
CA LYS A 148 -9.19 -3.38 -3.54
C LYS A 148 -7.84 -3.55 -4.20
N GLU A 149 -6.94 -4.20 -3.47
CA GLU A 149 -5.67 -4.67 -4.00
C GLU A 149 -5.66 -6.21 -3.99
N HIS A 150 -5.59 -6.81 -5.18
CA HIS A 150 -5.60 -8.26 -5.32
C HIS A 150 -4.19 -8.81 -5.42
N TRP A 151 -3.77 -9.57 -4.41
CA TRP A 151 -2.47 -10.23 -4.35
C TRP A 151 -2.57 -11.69 -4.80
N LYS A 152 -1.69 -12.07 -5.72
CA LYS A 152 -1.55 -13.46 -6.15
C LYS A 152 -0.11 -13.92 -6.05
N PHE A 153 0.11 -14.96 -5.27
CA PHE A 153 1.38 -15.67 -5.13
C PHE A 153 1.42 -16.81 -6.15
N VAL A 154 2.52 -16.93 -6.89
CA VAL A 154 2.74 -17.95 -7.94
C VAL A 154 4.02 -18.72 -7.67
#